data_AF-A0A973BAV2-F1
#
_entry.id   AF-A0A973BAV2-F1
#
_cell.length_a   1.000
_cell.length_b   1.000
_cell.length_c   1.000
_cell.angle_alpha   90.00
_cell.angle_beta   90.00
_cell.angle_gamma   90.00
#
_symmetry.space_group_name_H-M   'P 1'
#
loop_
_entity.id
_entity.type
_entity.pdbx_description
1 polymer ?
#
loop_
_entity_poly.entity_id
_entity_poly.type
_entity_poly.pdbx_seq_one_letter_code
_entity_poly.pdbx_strand_id
1 'polypeptide(L)'
;MNDNIIWHNGATGGYTAFTGFVKGTQKGVVVLTNSTSDVNDIGLKLLNPTSNLTMPKKSIAKLLQQEIDANGIEKGIALYDSLKKKNDGNYNFEEGELNRLGYDYLNNEKIAIAIALFKKNVAEFPKASNPYDSLGEAYLKNGDTELAIANYTKSVQLNPANTNGIEALKKMGIDTNTILPEVRLSETVLERYVGTYELTPTFLITITRKDDQLFGQATGQNQFELFPRNETKFYLKIVEASITFSVNNKNETVSLTLHQGGFDQKAKKIK
;
A
#
# COMPACT_ATOMS: atom_id res chain seq x y z
N MET A 1 -14.01 20.64 6.70
CA MET A 1 -13.58 20.26 8.07
C MET A 1 -14.11 21.32 9.01
N ASN A 2 -14.50 20.97 10.23
CA ASN A 2 -15.02 21.93 11.21
C ASN A 2 -13.80 22.54 11.93
N ASP A 3 -13.46 23.80 11.66
CA ASP A 3 -12.20 24.45 12.09
C ASP A 3 -12.03 24.61 13.62
N ASN A 4 -13.05 24.16 14.36
CA ASN A 4 -13.13 24.21 15.81
C ASN A 4 -12.60 22.95 16.52
N ILE A 5 -12.21 21.89 15.80
CA ILE A 5 -11.65 20.67 16.40
C ILE A 5 -10.14 20.62 16.19
N ILE A 6 -9.37 20.61 17.28
CA ILE A 6 -7.92 20.32 17.26
C ILE A 6 -7.76 18.86 17.66
N TRP A 7 -7.07 18.07 16.84
CA TRP A 7 -6.91 16.65 17.10
C TRP A 7 -5.57 16.14 16.58
N HIS A 8 -5.17 14.99 17.11
CA HIS A 8 -3.99 14.23 16.70
C HIS A 8 -4.32 12.74 16.86
N ASN A 9 -3.67 11.88 16.09
CA ASN A 9 -3.78 10.44 16.24
C ASN A 9 -2.40 9.80 16.33
N GLY A 10 -2.35 8.51 16.56
CA GLY A 10 -1.10 7.77 16.60
C GLY A 10 -1.34 6.30 16.33
N ALA A 11 -0.34 5.65 15.77
CA ALA A 11 -0.33 4.22 15.58
C ALA A 11 1.05 3.66 15.94
N THR A 12 1.07 2.54 16.62
CA THR A 12 2.29 1.74 16.86
C THR A 12 1.89 0.27 16.96
N GLY A 13 2.78 -0.66 16.58
CA GLY A 13 2.49 -2.07 16.31
C GLY A 13 1.31 -2.70 17.08
N GLY A 14 0.15 -2.81 16.43
CA GLY A 14 -1.07 -3.41 17.00
C GLY A 14 -2.04 -2.42 17.69
N TYR A 15 -1.72 -1.13 17.74
CA TYR A 15 -2.46 -0.11 18.47
C TYR A 15 -2.69 1.13 17.62
N THR A 16 -3.87 1.72 17.74
CA THR A 16 -4.21 3.05 17.22
C THR A 16 -4.87 3.89 18.30
N ALA A 17 -4.62 5.18 18.25
CA ALA A 17 -5.14 6.15 19.20
C ALA A 17 -5.64 7.40 18.49
N PHE A 18 -6.61 8.07 19.10
CA PHE A 18 -7.10 9.38 18.73
C PHE A 18 -7.19 10.27 19.97
N THR A 19 -6.80 11.53 19.85
CA THR A 19 -7.08 12.57 20.85
C THR A 19 -7.60 13.81 20.15
N GLY A 20 -8.67 14.41 20.66
CA GLY A 20 -9.21 15.63 20.09
C GLY A 20 -10.01 16.47 21.07
N PHE A 21 -10.03 17.78 20.82
CA PHE A 21 -10.64 18.79 21.67
C PHE A 21 -11.43 19.80 20.82
N VAL A 22 -12.58 20.24 21.33
CA VAL A 22 -13.38 21.31 20.68
C VAL A 22 -12.99 22.66 21.29
N LYS A 23 -12.39 23.54 20.48
CA LYS A 23 -11.97 24.90 20.87
C LYS A 23 -13.12 25.66 21.53
N GLY A 24 -12.82 26.39 22.60
CA GLY A 24 -13.80 27.22 23.32
C GLY A 24 -14.78 26.43 24.18
N THR A 25 -14.58 25.12 24.35
CA THR A 25 -15.42 24.26 25.19
C THR A 25 -14.55 23.41 26.13
N GLN A 26 -15.18 22.75 27.11
CA GLN A 26 -14.53 21.75 27.98
C GLN A 26 -14.66 20.32 27.43
N LYS A 27 -14.95 20.17 26.12
CA LYS A 27 -15.17 18.85 25.51
C LYS A 27 -13.88 18.34 24.87
N GLY A 28 -13.39 17.21 25.39
CA GLY A 28 -12.29 16.43 24.83
C GLY A 28 -12.66 14.95 24.73
N VAL A 29 -12.05 14.25 23.77
CA VAL A 29 -12.22 12.81 23.55
C VAL A 29 -10.86 12.18 23.31
N VAL A 30 -10.63 11.07 24.00
CA VAL A 30 -9.48 10.19 23.77
C VAL A 30 -10.01 8.79 23.46
N VAL A 31 -9.52 8.19 22.38
CA VAL A 31 -9.81 6.80 22.01
C VAL A 31 -8.47 6.07 21.98
N LEU A 32 -8.37 4.95 22.70
CA LEU A 32 -7.21 4.08 22.72
C LEU A 32 -7.67 2.68 22.35
N THR A 33 -7.00 2.04 21.40
CA THR A 33 -7.34 0.67 21.00
C THR A 33 -6.11 -0.21 20.89
N ASN A 34 -6.33 -1.50 21.05
CA ASN A 34 -5.41 -2.59 20.74
C ASN A 34 -5.71 -3.18 19.35
N SER A 35 -6.08 -2.32 18.40
CA SER A 35 -6.30 -2.67 17.01
C SER A 35 -5.43 -1.80 16.10
N THR A 36 -5.11 -2.31 14.91
CA THR A 36 -4.49 -1.52 13.83
C THR A 36 -5.52 -0.75 13.00
N SER A 37 -6.81 -0.93 13.24
CA SER A 37 -7.89 -0.22 12.54
C SER A 37 -7.86 1.28 12.85
N ASP A 38 -8.24 2.10 11.88
CA ASP A 38 -8.45 3.53 12.14
C ASP A 38 -9.61 3.73 13.13
N VAL A 39 -9.46 4.71 14.02
CA VAL A 39 -10.39 5.07 15.10
C VAL A 39 -10.76 6.56 15.07
N ASN A 40 -10.26 7.28 14.07
CA ASN A 40 -10.48 8.71 13.92
C ASN A 40 -11.97 9.06 13.84
N ASP A 41 -12.75 8.25 13.13
CA ASP A 41 -14.20 8.45 12.96
C ASP A 41 -14.96 8.31 14.27
N ILE A 42 -14.59 7.36 15.14
CA ILE A 42 -15.13 7.22 16.51
C ILE A 42 -14.86 8.51 17.29
N GLY A 43 -13.59 8.95 17.30
CA GLY A 43 -13.19 10.18 18.00
C GLY A 43 -13.93 11.42 17.51
N LEU A 44 -14.01 11.58 16.19
CA LEU A 44 -14.69 12.69 15.54
C LEU A 44 -16.21 12.64 15.71
N LYS A 45 -16.83 11.45 15.75
CA LYS A 45 -18.26 11.26 16.02
C LYS A 45 -18.63 11.68 17.44
N LEU A 46 -17.79 11.31 18.40
CA LEU A 46 -17.98 11.69 19.81
C LEU A 46 -17.81 13.19 20.02
N LEU A 47 -16.86 13.83 19.33
CA LEU A 47 -16.67 15.29 19.39
C LEU A 47 -17.77 16.06 18.67
N ASN A 48 -18.16 15.60 17.47
CA ASN A 48 -19.17 16.20 16.63
C ASN A 48 -20.21 15.14 16.19
N PRO A 49 -21.44 15.16 16.75
CA PRO A 49 -22.47 14.18 16.42
C PRO A 49 -22.85 14.09 14.94
N THR A 50 -22.59 15.13 14.15
CA THR A 50 -22.85 15.15 12.70
C THR A 50 -21.73 14.49 11.86
N SER A 51 -20.58 14.18 12.46
CA SER A 51 -19.52 13.43 11.78
C SER A 51 -20.01 12.02 11.41
N ASN A 52 -19.46 11.46 10.34
CA ASN A 52 -19.77 10.11 9.91
C ASN A 52 -19.06 9.09 10.82
N LEU A 53 -19.68 7.94 11.01
CA LEU A 53 -19.10 6.77 11.67
C LEU A 53 -19.09 5.63 10.67
N THR A 54 -17.93 5.03 10.45
CA THR A 54 -17.76 3.89 9.56
C THR A 54 -17.87 2.61 10.38
N MET A 55 -18.90 1.82 10.11
CA MET A 55 -19.07 0.54 10.79
C MET A 55 -18.02 -0.46 10.30
N PRO A 56 -17.35 -1.19 11.20
CA PRO A 56 -16.39 -2.21 10.80
C PRO A 56 -17.10 -3.33 10.05
N LYS A 57 -16.51 -3.76 8.93
CA LYS A 57 -17.00 -4.90 8.15
C LYS A 57 -16.46 -6.21 8.69
N LYS A 58 -17.24 -7.28 8.60
CA LYS A 58 -16.80 -8.63 8.97
C LYS A 58 -15.74 -9.11 7.99
N SER A 59 -14.69 -9.77 8.48
CA SER A 59 -13.71 -10.42 7.60
C SER A 59 -14.40 -11.47 6.73
N ILE A 60 -14.28 -11.37 5.41
CA ILE A 60 -14.75 -12.42 4.50
C ILE A 60 -13.86 -13.66 4.64
N ALA A 61 -12.55 -13.47 4.87
CA ALA A 61 -11.57 -14.55 4.96
C ALA A 61 -11.95 -15.62 5.98
N LYS A 62 -12.43 -15.22 7.17
CA LYS A 62 -12.88 -16.16 8.21
C LYS A 62 -14.03 -17.05 7.76
N LEU A 63 -15.00 -16.46 7.05
CA LEU A 63 -16.16 -17.20 6.55
C LEU A 63 -15.75 -18.15 5.41
N LEU A 64 -14.89 -17.68 4.51
CA LEU A 64 -14.35 -18.53 3.45
C LEU A 64 -13.52 -19.69 4.00
N GLN A 65 -12.71 -19.45 5.03
CA GLN A 65 -11.93 -20.52 5.67
C GLN A 65 -12.83 -21.65 6.15
N GLN A 66 -13.90 -21.33 6.88
CA GLN A 66 -14.89 -22.30 7.35
C GLN A 66 -15.50 -23.10 6.20
N GLU A 67 -15.91 -22.42 5.13
CA GLU A 67 -16.51 -23.08 3.96
C GLU A 67 -15.50 -23.95 3.20
N ILE A 68 -14.26 -23.50 3.05
CA ILE A 68 -13.20 -24.24 2.36
C ILE A 68 -12.79 -25.48 3.16
N ASP A 69 -12.62 -25.36 4.47
CA ASP A 69 -12.25 -26.48 5.32
C ASP A 69 -13.36 -27.54 5.42
N ALA A 70 -14.64 -27.12 5.35
CA ALA A 70 -15.78 -28.03 5.37
C ALA A 70 -16.09 -28.65 4.00
N ASN A 71 -16.09 -27.83 2.95
CA ASN A 71 -16.70 -28.17 1.66
C ASN A 71 -15.78 -27.98 0.45
N GLY A 72 -14.52 -27.58 0.68
CA GLY A 72 -13.50 -27.44 -0.36
C GLY A 72 -13.45 -26.05 -1.02
N ILE A 73 -12.34 -25.82 -1.74
CA ILE A 73 -12.00 -24.52 -2.33
C ILE A 73 -13.04 -23.99 -3.33
N GLU A 74 -13.66 -24.87 -4.11
CA GLU A 74 -14.70 -24.49 -5.08
C GLU A 74 -15.91 -23.85 -4.39
N LYS A 75 -16.33 -24.41 -3.24
CA LYS A 75 -17.44 -23.89 -2.45
C LYS A 75 -17.08 -22.57 -1.78
N GLY A 76 -15.86 -22.44 -1.28
CA GLY A 76 -15.33 -21.17 -0.79
C GLY A 76 -15.39 -20.05 -1.84
N ILE A 77 -14.88 -20.29 -3.05
CA ILE A 77 -14.90 -19.28 -4.12
C ILE A 77 -16.34 -18.93 -4.53
N ALA A 78 -17.22 -19.93 -4.66
CA ALA A 78 -18.63 -19.69 -4.97
C ALA A 78 -19.33 -18.85 -3.87
N LEU A 79 -18.99 -19.07 -2.60
CA LEU A 79 -19.48 -18.26 -1.49
C LEU A 79 -18.99 -16.82 -1.57
N TYR A 80 -17.70 -16.60 -1.86
CA TYR A 80 -17.14 -15.27 -2.09
C TYR A 80 -17.93 -14.53 -3.17
N ASP A 81 -18.13 -15.16 -4.33
CA ASP A 81 -18.80 -14.55 -5.47
C ASP A 81 -20.26 -14.20 -5.18
N SER A 82 -20.97 -15.10 -4.49
CA SER A 82 -22.35 -14.89 -4.08
C SER A 82 -22.48 -13.69 -3.12
N LEU A 83 -21.61 -13.60 -2.12
CA LEU A 83 -21.64 -12.51 -1.14
C LEU A 83 -21.21 -11.18 -1.76
N LYS A 84 -20.18 -11.17 -2.62
CA LYS A 84 -19.74 -9.98 -3.34
C LYS A 84 -20.85 -9.43 -4.23
N LYS A 85 -21.57 -10.31 -4.95
CA LYS A 85 -22.69 -9.94 -5.82
C LYS A 85 -23.88 -9.37 -5.04
N LYS A 86 -24.16 -9.88 -3.84
CA LYS A 86 -25.23 -9.35 -2.98
C LYS A 86 -24.97 -7.91 -2.52
N ASN A 87 -23.70 -7.54 -2.38
CA ASN A 87 -23.25 -6.18 -2.05
C ASN A 87 -24.00 -5.54 -0.85
N ASP A 88 -24.21 -6.29 0.22
CA ASP A 88 -24.93 -5.85 1.42
C ASP A 88 -24.06 -5.00 2.38
N GLY A 89 -22.81 -4.74 2.01
CA GLY A 89 -21.85 -3.94 2.79
C GLY A 89 -21.33 -4.60 4.07
N ASN A 90 -21.77 -5.82 4.40
CA ASN A 90 -21.48 -6.46 5.69
C ASN A 90 -20.07 -7.04 5.80
N TYR A 91 -19.44 -7.39 4.67
CA TYR A 91 -18.16 -8.08 4.62
C TYR A 91 -17.06 -7.23 3.99
N ASN A 92 -15.84 -7.34 4.51
CA ASN A 92 -14.66 -6.76 3.93
C ASN A 92 -14.23 -7.65 2.75
N PHE A 93 -14.13 -7.06 1.56
CA PHE A 93 -13.66 -7.73 0.34
C PHE A 93 -12.41 -7.04 -0.21
N GLU A 94 -11.62 -6.39 0.64
CA GLU A 94 -10.33 -5.83 0.27
C GLU A 94 -9.32 -6.93 -0.07
N GLU A 95 -8.34 -6.57 -0.89
CA GLU A 95 -7.28 -7.45 -1.39
C GLU A 95 -6.61 -8.27 -0.27
N GLY A 96 -6.34 -7.61 0.86
CA GLY A 96 -5.67 -8.22 2.01
C GLY A 96 -6.43 -9.40 2.64
N GLU A 97 -7.75 -9.51 2.43
CA GLU A 97 -8.55 -10.60 2.98
C GLU A 97 -8.24 -11.93 2.27
N LEU A 98 -8.30 -11.93 0.93
CA LEU A 98 -7.93 -13.12 0.14
C LEU A 98 -6.45 -13.42 0.28
N ASN A 99 -5.60 -12.39 0.35
CA ASN A 99 -4.16 -12.56 0.48
C ASN A 99 -3.79 -13.27 1.80
N ARG A 100 -4.31 -12.78 2.93
CA ARG A 100 -4.06 -13.37 4.25
C ARG A 100 -4.51 -14.84 4.29
N LEU A 101 -5.72 -15.12 3.79
CA LEU A 101 -6.23 -16.49 3.74
C LEU A 101 -5.38 -17.40 2.84
N GLY A 102 -4.92 -16.88 1.70
CA GLY A 102 -4.00 -17.60 0.81
C GLY A 102 -2.70 -17.99 1.53
N TYR A 103 -2.09 -17.06 2.28
CA TYR A 103 -0.90 -17.34 3.08
C TYR A 103 -1.17 -18.32 4.23
N ASP A 104 -2.33 -18.24 4.89
CA ASP A 104 -2.71 -19.22 5.92
C ASP A 104 -2.67 -20.63 5.33
N TYR A 105 -3.26 -20.85 4.15
CA TYR A 105 -3.21 -22.15 3.48
C TYR A 105 -1.82 -22.52 2.94
N LEU A 106 -1.06 -21.56 2.40
CA LEU A 106 0.28 -21.78 1.88
C LEU A 106 1.26 -22.23 2.98
N ASN A 107 1.16 -21.61 4.16
CA ASN A 107 1.96 -21.93 5.34
C ASN A 107 1.62 -23.30 5.93
N ASN A 108 0.38 -23.74 5.77
CA ASN A 108 -0.08 -25.09 6.14
C ASN A 108 0.09 -26.12 5.00
N GLU A 109 0.95 -25.83 4.02
CA GLU A 109 1.27 -26.71 2.88
C GLU A 109 0.07 -27.10 1.99
N LYS A 110 -1.09 -26.45 2.15
CA LYS A 110 -2.26 -26.63 1.27
C LYS A 110 -2.09 -25.77 -0.01
N ILE A 111 -1.03 -26.04 -0.78
CA ILE A 111 -0.55 -25.20 -1.90
C ILE A 111 -1.64 -24.97 -2.96
N ALA A 112 -2.37 -26.02 -3.36
CA ALA A 112 -3.43 -25.90 -4.37
C ALA A 112 -4.56 -24.93 -3.96
N ILE A 113 -4.92 -24.91 -2.66
CA ILE A 113 -5.92 -23.99 -2.11
C ILE A 113 -5.38 -22.55 -2.13
N ALA A 114 -4.13 -22.36 -1.71
CA ALA A 114 -3.47 -21.06 -1.74
C ALA A 114 -3.42 -20.48 -3.16
N ILE A 115 -3.00 -21.28 -4.15
CA ILE A 115 -2.96 -20.88 -5.56
C ILE A 115 -4.35 -20.41 -6.03
N ALA A 116 -5.41 -21.17 -5.72
CA ALA A 116 -6.77 -20.80 -6.12
C ALA A 116 -7.22 -19.47 -5.49
N LEU A 117 -6.90 -19.22 -4.22
CA LEU A 117 -7.20 -17.97 -3.53
C LEU A 117 -6.40 -16.79 -4.10
N PHE A 118 -5.10 -16.97 -4.37
CA PHE A 118 -4.29 -15.92 -4.97
C PHE A 118 -4.70 -15.62 -6.43
N LYS A 119 -5.09 -16.64 -7.21
CA LYS A 119 -5.70 -16.43 -8.55
C LYS A 119 -7.00 -15.64 -8.45
N LYS A 120 -7.84 -15.95 -7.47
CA LYS A 120 -9.06 -15.17 -7.20
C LYS A 120 -8.71 -13.73 -6.83
N ASN A 121 -7.68 -13.52 -6.01
CA ASN A 121 -7.21 -12.19 -5.62
C ASN A 121 -6.71 -11.38 -6.85
N VAL A 122 -5.92 -12.00 -7.73
CA VAL A 122 -5.49 -11.38 -9.01
C VAL A 122 -6.69 -10.99 -9.88
N ALA A 123 -7.73 -11.82 -9.95
CA ALA A 123 -8.93 -11.52 -10.73
C ALA A 123 -9.71 -10.32 -10.18
N GLU A 124 -9.75 -10.16 -8.85
CA GLU A 124 -10.44 -9.05 -8.18
C GLU A 124 -9.61 -7.75 -8.20
N PHE A 125 -8.29 -7.86 -8.15
CA PHE A 125 -7.35 -6.74 -8.06
C PHE A 125 -6.27 -6.79 -9.15
N PRO A 126 -6.64 -6.74 -10.44
CA PRO A 126 -5.71 -6.97 -11.55
C PRO A 126 -4.61 -5.90 -11.70
N LYS A 127 -4.74 -4.77 -10.99
CA LYS A 127 -3.78 -3.65 -10.99
C LYS A 127 -2.92 -3.59 -9.72
N ALA A 128 -3.21 -4.40 -8.71
CA ALA A 128 -2.39 -4.49 -7.51
C ALA A 128 -1.22 -5.45 -7.74
N SER A 129 -0.01 -5.09 -7.31
CA SER A 129 1.18 -5.93 -7.48
C SER A 129 1.23 -7.11 -6.50
N ASN A 130 0.74 -6.91 -5.27
CA ASN A 130 0.86 -7.89 -4.18
C ASN A 130 0.15 -9.23 -4.46
N PRO A 131 -1.04 -9.28 -5.10
CA PRO A 131 -1.65 -10.55 -5.50
C PRO A 131 -0.82 -11.36 -6.49
N TYR A 132 -0.16 -10.71 -7.45
CA TYR A 132 0.74 -11.40 -8.39
C TYR A 132 2.02 -11.87 -7.70
N ASP A 133 2.56 -11.10 -6.75
CA ASP A 133 3.72 -11.52 -5.96
C ASP A 133 3.42 -12.80 -5.18
N SER A 134 2.31 -12.79 -4.45
CA SER A 134 1.86 -13.93 -3.63
C SER A 134 1.49 -15.15 -4.48
N LEU A 135 0.89 -14.94 -5.66
CA LEU A 135 0.64 -16.01 -6.61
C LEU A 135 1.95 -16.58 -7.19
N GLY A 136 2.94 -15.73 -7.46
CA GLY A 136 4.27 -16.14 -7.90
C GLY A 136 4.97 -17.02 -6.87
N GLU A 137 4.89 -16.65 -5.59
CA GLU A 137 5.42 -17.44 -4.48
C GLU A 137 4.75 -18.82 -4.38
N ALA A 138 3.42 -18.85 -4.47
CA ALA A 138 2.67 -20.10 -4.40
C ALA A 138 3.01 -21.04 -5.57
N TYR A 139 3.15 -20.52 -6.79
CA TYR A 139 3.60 -21.32 -7.94
C TYR A 139 5.03 -21.82 -7.76
N LEU A 140 5.94 -20.98 -7.25
CA LEU A 140 7.31 -21.40 -6.99
C LEU A 140 7.36 -22.55 -5.96
N LYS A 141 6.55 -22.46 -4.89
CA LYS A 141 6.41 -23.53 -3.89
C LYS A 141 5.79 -24.80 -4.48
N ASN A 142 4.94 -24.68 -5.50
CA ASN A 142 4.36 -25.82 -6.23
C ASN A 142 5.32 -26.45 -7.25
N GLY A 143 6.46 -25.80 -7.56
CA GLY A 143 7.39 -26.23 -8.61
C GLY A 143 7.06 -25.69 -10.01
N ASP A 144 6.06 -24.83 -10.14
CA ASP A 144 5.65 -24.22 -11.42
C ASP A 144 6.49 -22.97 -11.73
N THR A 145 7.78 -23.15 -11.98
CA THR A 145 8.74 -22.04 -12.13
C THR A 145 8.36 -21.05 -13.24
N GLU A 146 7.85 -21.51 -14.37
CA GLU A 146 7.43 -20.61 -15.46
C GLU A 146 6.27 -19.70 -15.04
N LEU A 147 5.29 -20.25 -14.32
CA LEU A 147 4.16 -19.49 -13.79
C LEU A 147 4.62 -18.53 -12.68
N ALA A 148 5.58 -18.93 -11.84
CA ALA A 148 6.18 -18.06 -10.85
C ALA A 148 6.85 -16.85 -11.51
N ILE A 149 7.72 -17.07 -12.51
CA ILE A 149 8.39 -16.01 -13.26
C ILE A 149 7.39 -15.04 -13.89
N ALA A 150 6.34 -15.56 -14.54
CA ALA A 150 5.31 -14.73 -15.18
C ALA A 150 4.61 -13.81 -14.15
N ASN A 151 4.28 -14.34 -12.98
CA ASN A 151 3.58 -13.59 -11.95
C ASN A 151 4.48 -12.58 -11.23
N TYR A 152 5.71 -12.95 -10.85
CA TYR A 152 6.67 -11.99 -10.31
C TYR A 152 7.01 -10.89 -11.30
N THR A 153 7.18 -11.22 -12.59
CA THR A 153 7.37 -10.23 -13.66
C THR A 153 6.23 -9.23 -13.69
N LYS A 154 4.98 -9.72 -13.66
CA LYS A 154 3.80 -8.84 -13.64
C LYS A 154 3.75 -7.98 -12.38
N SER A 155 4.07 -8.55 -11.22
CA SER A 155 4.14 -7.82 -9.95
C SER A 155 5.13 -6.67 -10.01
N VAL A 156 6.35 -6.93 -10.50
CA VAL A 156 7.42 -5.92 -10.64
C VAL A 156 7.07 -4.86 -11.69
N GLN A 157 6.38 -5.22 -12.78
CA GLN A 157 5.90 -4.24 -13.76
C GLN A 157 4.88 -3.26 -13.17
N LEU A 158 4.00 -3.77 -12.30
CA LEU A 158 2.98 -2.99 -11.58
C LEU A 158 3.60 -2.16 -10.45
N ASN A 159 4.53 -2.75 -9.69
CA ASN A 159 5.29 -2.09 -8.65
C ASN A 159 6.81 -2.35 -8.81
N PRO A 160 7.54 -1.43 -9.47
CA PRO A 160 9.00 -1.52 -9.61
C PRO A 160 9.78 -1.48 -8.29
N ALA A 161 9.13 -1.12 -7.18
CA ALA A 161 9.73 -1.13 -5.84
C ALA A 161 9.52 -2.47 -5.11
N ASN A 162 8.84 -3.45 -5.71
CA ASN A 162 8.66 -4.77 -5.12
C ASN A 162 10.00 -5.52 -5.08
N THR A 163 10.71 -5.37 -3.97
CA THR A 163 12.02 -6.01 -3.75
C THR A 163 11.91 -7.53 -3.71
N ASN A 164 10.84 -8.08 -3.13
CA ASN A 164 10.60 -9.53 -3.09
C ASN A 164 10.56 -10.12 -4.51
N GLY A 165 9.70 -9.56 -5.37
CA GLY A 165 9.58 -10.02 -6.75
C GLY A 165 10.87 -9.87 -7.56
N ILE A 166 11.62 -8.77 -7.36
CA ILE A 166 12.93 -8.56 -8.00
C ILE A 166 13.94 -9.62 -7.55
N GLU A 167 14.02 -9.89 -6.25
CA GLU A 167 14.93 -10.90 -5.71
C GLU A 167 14.56 -12.32 -6.16
N ALA A 168 13.27 -12.65 -6.18
CA ALA A 168 12.77 -13.94 -6.65
C ALA A 168 13.15 -14.15 -8.13
N LEU A 169 12.92 -13.15 -8.99
CA LEU A 169 13.31 -13.19 -10.41
C LEU A 169 14.82 -13.38 -10.58
N LYS A 170 15.64 -12.64 -9.83
CA LYS A 170 17.10 -12.78 -9.87
C LYS A 170 17.58 -14.16 -9.43
N LYS A 171 16.99 -14.71 -8.36
CA LYS A 171 17.28 -16.08 -7.90
C LYS A 171 16.94 -17.13 -8.95
N MET A 172 15.95 -16.87 -9.80
CA MET A 172 15.58 -17.70 -10.95
C MET A 172 16.37 -17.37 -12.23
N GLY A 173 17.41 -16.53 -12.15
CA GLY A 173 18.29 -16.20 -13.28
C GLY A 173 17.73 -15.18 -14.26
N ILE A 174 16.65 -14.47 -13.90
CA ILE A 174 16.03 -13.45 -14.74
C ILE A 174 16.70 -12.09 -14.52
N ASP A 175 17.19 -11.49 -15.61
CA ASP A 175 17.67 -10.10 -15.60
C ASP A 175 16.49 -9.13 -15.55
N THR A 176 16.27 -8.53 -14.38
CA THR A 176 15.16 -7.60 -14.13
C THR A 176 15.27 -6.30 -14.93
N ASN A 177 16.43 -5.96 -15.48
CA ASN A 177 16.58 -4.78 -16.35
C ASN A 177 15.83 -4.95 -17.67
N THR A 178 15.58 -6.19 -18.10
CA THR A 178 14.76 -6.49 -19.28
C THR A 178 13.26 -6.26 -19.03
N ILE A 179 12.84 -6.22 -17.76
CA ILE A 179 11.45 -6.05 -17.33
C ILE A 179 11.15 -4.58 -17.00
N LEU A 180 12.12 -3.90 -16.38
CA LEU A 180 12.06 -2.50 -16.01
C LEU A 180 13.07 -1.71 -16.84
N PRO A 181 12.71 -1.26 -18.07
CA PRO A 181 13.61 -0.46 -18.86
C PRO A 181 13.97 0.82 -18.09
N GLU A 182 15.26 1.16 -18.11
CA GLU A 182 15.79 2.35 -17.46
C GLU A 182 15.16 3.59 -18.10
N VAL A 183 14.52 4.42 -17.27
CA VAL A 183 14.02 5.72 -17.70
C VAL A 183 15.12 6.74 -17.44
N ARG A 184 15.46 7.54 -18.45
CA ARG A 184 16.36 8.69 -18.30
C ARG A 184 15.58 9.97 -18.51
N LEU A 185 15.74 10.91 -17.59
CA LEU A 185 15.10 12.22 -17.66
C LEU A 185 16.17 13.28 -17.91
N SER A 186 15.80 14.36 -18.59
CA SER A 186 16.73 15.46 -18.82
C SER A 186 17.06 16.18 -17.51
N GLU A 187 18.22 16.83 -17.49
CA GLU A 187 18.65 17.66 -16.37
C GLU A 187 17.58 18.69 -15.95
N THR A 188 16.95 19.35 -16.93
CA THR A 188 15.88 20.33 -16.68
C THR A 188 14.66 19.72 -15.96
N VAL A 189 14.32 18.47 -16.27
CA VAL A 189 13.22 17.77 -15.60
C VAL A 189 13.61 17.40 -14.18
N LEU A 190 14.82 16.87 -13.97
CA LEU A 190 15.30 16.47 -12.64
C LEU A 190 15.43 17.69 -11.72
N GLU A 191 15.97 18.80 -12.23
CA GLU A 191 16.17 20.04 -11.47
C GLU A 191 14.86 20.62 -10.96
N ARG A 192 13.77 20.46 -11.72
CA ARG A 192 12.41 20.88 -11.31
C ARG A 192 11.99 20.28 -9.96
N TYR A 193 12.48 19.08 -9.63
CA TYR A 193 12.08 18.34 -8.43
C TYR A 193 12.97 18.59 -7.21
N VAL A 194 14.16 19.18 -7.40
CA VAL A 194 15.05 19.56 -6.30
C VAL A 194 14.35 20.54 -5.36
N GLY A 195 14.47 20.32 -4.06
CA GLY A 195 13.83 21.16 -3.05
C GLY A 195 13.55 20.44 -1.74
N THR A 196 12.93 21.16 -0.80
CA THR A 196 12.49 20.61 0.49
C THR A 196 10.98 20.56 0.54
N TYR A 197 10.46 19.43 1.01
CA TYR A 197 9.03 19.17 1.07
C TYR A 197 8.61 18.79 2.49
N GLU A 198 7.53 19.42 2.95
CA GLU A 198 7.03 19.28 4.31
C GLU A 198 5.86 18.31 4.35
N LEU A 199 6.06 17.16 5.02
CA LEU A 199 4.96 16.25 5.38
C LEU A 199 4.26 16.72 6.66
N THR A 200 5.07 17.07 7.66
CA THR A 200 4.65 17.75 8.90
C THR A 200 5.75 18.76 9.29
N PRO A 201 5.49 19.72 10.19
CA PRO A 201 6.50 20.71 10.59
C PRO A 201 7.81 20.12 11.13
N THR A 202 7.80 18.89 11.64
CA THR A 202 8.99 18.20 12.16
C THR A 202 9.51 17.09 11.24
N PHE A 203 8.83 16.82 10.13
CA PHE A 203 9.19 15.76 9.21
C PHE A 203 9.22 16.27 7.77
N LEU A 204 10.44 16.45 7.27
CA LEU A 204 10.74 16.95 5.93
C LEU A 204 11.33 15.84 5.07
N ILE A 205 11.10 15.96 3.76
CA ILE A 205 11.77 15.20 2.71
C ILE A 205 12.56 16.19 1.86
N THR A 206 13.88 16.02 1.82
CA THR A 206 14.78 16.80 0.97
C THR A 206 15.09 16.01 -0.29
N ILE A 207 14.86 16.63 -1.45
CA ILE A 207 15.23 16.09 -2.76
C ILE A 207 16.43 16.86 -3.27
N THR A 208 17.51 16.15 -3.56
CA THR A 208 18.74 16.70 -4.13
C THR A 208 19.08 15.98 -5.43
N ARG A 209 19.86 16.64 -6.29
CA ARG A 209 20.39 16.05 -7.52
C ARG A 209 21.89 15.91 -7.42
N LYS A 210 22.42 14.79 -7.92
CA LYS A 210 23.84 14.64 -8.24
C LYS A 210 23.93 14.03 -9.63
N ASP A 211 24.54 14.75 -10.55
CA ASP A 211 24.59 14.40 -11.97
C ASP A 211 23.17 14.13 -12.53
N ASP A 212 22.93 12.96 -13.11
CA ASP A 212 21.65 12.55 -13.71
C ASP A 212 20.73 11.80 -12.72
N GLN A 213 21.03 11.84 -11.42
CA GLN A 213 20.34 11.05 -10.40
C GLN A 213 19.75 11.93 -9.29
N LEU A 214 18.48 11.71 -8.96
CA LEU A 214 17.85 12.30 -7.79
C LEU A 214 18.07 11.43 -6.55
N PHE A 215 18.13 12.09 -5.41
CA PHE A 215 18.25 11.49 -4.09
C PHE A 215 17.19 12.08 -3.18
N GLY A 216 16.57 11.22 -2.37
CA GLY A 216 15.62 11.60 -1.34
C GLY A 216 16.19 11.33 0.05
N GLN A 217 16.01 12.29 0.96
CA GLN A 217 16.36 12.14 2.36
C GLN A 217 15.20 12.58 3.25
N ALA A 218 14.65 11.65 4.03
CA ALA A 218 13.69 11.98 5.08
C ALA A 218 14.42 12.38 6.38
N THR A 219 13.77 13.22 7.19
CA THR A 219 14.33 13.71 8.46
C THR A 219 14.72 12.55 9.38
N GLY A 220 15.98 12.53 9.84
CA GLY A 220 16.52 11.47 10.70
C GLY A 220 16.84 10.16 9.98
N GLN A 221 16.78 10.12 8.65
CA GLN A 221 17.10 8.93 7.85
C GLN A 221 18.30 9.16 6.93
N ASN A 222 18.86 8.05 6.45
CA ASN A 222 19.86 8.07 5.38
C ASN A 222 19.26 8.59 4.08
N GLN A 223 20.13 9.10 3.21
CA GLN A 223 19.78 9.49 1.86
C GLN A 223 19.81 8.28 0.91
N PHE A 224 18.86 8.21 -0.01
CA PHE A 224 18.74 7.11 -0.97
C PHE A 224 18.46 7.60 -2.39
N GLU A 225 18.90 6.83 -3.38
CA GLU A 225 18.65 7.08 -4.81
C GLU A 225 17.16 6.91 -5.17
N LEU A 226 16.67 7.79 -6.04
CA LEU A 226 15.31 7.78 -6.57
C LEU A 226 15.32 7.42 -8.06
N PHE A 227 14.83 6.23 -8.40
CA PHE A 227 14.85 5.75 -9.78
C PHE A 227 13.57 6.20 -10.51
N PRO A 228 13.68 6.89 -11.66
CA PRO A 228 12.50 7.31 -12.42
C PRO A 228 11.76 6.09 -12.99
N ARG A 229 10.44 6.12 -12.88
CA ARG A 229 9.52 5.23 -13.59
C ARG A 229 8.86 5.91 -14.78
N ASN A 230 8.69 7.22 -14.69
CA ASN A 230 8.30 8.14 -15.75
C ASN A 230 8.73 9.56 -15.33
N GLU A 231 8.26 10.60 -16.01
CA GLU A 231 8.67 11.99 -15.72
C GLU A 231 8.41 12.43 -14.28
N THR A 232 7.33 11.98 -13.63
CA THR A 232 6.90 12.49 -12.31
C THR A 232 6.93 11.45 -11.20
N LYS A 233 7.00 10.15 -11.53
CA LYS A 233 7.01 9.06 -10.57
C LYS A 233 8.38 8.43 -10.44
N PHE A 234 8.85 8.29 -9.21
CA PHE A 234 10.12 7.71 -8.83
C PHE A 234 9.92 6.62 -7.79
N TYR A 235 10.83 5.65 -7.70
CA TYR A 235 10.78 4.57 -6.73
C TYR A 235 12.14 4.33 -6.08
N LEU A 236 12.12 3.69 -4.91
CA LEU A 236 13.33 3.26 -4.21
C LEU A 236 13.55 1.76 -4.43
N LYS A 237 14.82 1.34 -4.48
CA LYS A 237 15.19 -0.09 -4.57
C LYS A 237 15.48 -0.73 -3.21
N ILE A 238 15.63 0.07 -2.17
CA ILE A 238 16.00 -0.37 -0.81
C ILE A 238 14.78 -0.57 0.10
N VAL A 239 13.63 -0.02 -0.28
CA VAL A 239 12.36 -0.12 0.43
C VAL A 239 11.23 -0.03 -0.58
N GLU A 240 10.12 -0.72 -0.33
CA GLU A 240 8.90 -0.66 -1.14
C GLU A 240 8.19 0.68 -0.92
N ALA A 241 8.76 1.74 -1.47
CA ALA A 241 8.21 3.08 -1.46
C ALA A 241 8.40 3.76 -2.82
N SER A 242 7.48 4.67 -3.13
CA SER A 242 7.57 5.52 -4.32
C SER A 242 7.15 6.94 -4.03
N ILE A 243 7.57 7.85 -4.89
CA ILE A 243 7.28 9.27 -4.82
C ILE A 243 6.62 9.68 -6.14
N THR A 244 5.55 10.46 -6.05
CA THR A 244 4.95 11.12 -7.22
C THR A 244 5.02 12.64 -7.03
N PHE A 245 5.72 13.33 -7.92
CA PHE A 245 5.75 14.79 -7.95
C PHE A 245 4.49 15.35 -8.62
N SER A 246 3.95 16.43 -8.05
CA SER A 246 2.87 17.21 -8.66
C SER A 246 3.43 18.52 -9.21
N VAL A 247 3.17 18.77 -10.48
CA VAL A 247 3.64 19.95 -11.21
C VAL A 247 2.42 20.78 -11.63
N ASN A 248 2.51 22.11 -11.51
CA ASN A 248 1.44 23.02 -11.92
C ASN A 248 1.50 23.37 -13.43
N ASN A 249 0.54 24.15 -13.91
CA ASN A 249 0.47 24.57 -15.33
C ASN A 249 1.65 25.45 -15.80
N LYS A 250 2.52 25.90 -14.88
CA LYS A 250 3.73 26.67 -15.16
C LYS A 250 5.00 25.81 -15.15
N ASN A 251 4.86 24.48 -15.09
CA ASN A 251 5.97 23.53 -14.94
C ASN A 251 6.76 23.68 -13.63
N GLU A 252 6.12 24.17 -12.57
CA GLU A 252 6.72 24.27 -11.23
C GLU A 252 6.23 23.11 -10.35
N THR A 253 7.15 22.45 -9.65
CA THR A 253 6.77 21.41 -8.68
C THR A 253 6.16 22.05 -7.43
N VAL A 254 4.96 21.62 -7.05
CA VAL A 254 4.22 22.18 -5.90
C VAL A 254 4.16 21.25 -4.69
N SER A 255 4.28 19.94 -4.91
CA SER A 255 4.29 18.93 -3.85
C SER A 255 4.89 17.63 -4.34
N LEU A 256 5.27 16.77 -3.40
CA LEU A 256 5.37 15.32 -3.65
C LEU A 256 4.29 14.58 -2.87
N THR A 257 3.97 13.37 -3.32
CA THR A 257 3.24 12.38 -2.51
C THR A 257 4.17 11.19 -2.28
N LEU A 258 4.39 10.83 -1.01
CA LEU A 258 5.05 9.60 -0.60
C LEU A 258 4.02 8.47 -0.56
N HIS A 259 4.28 7.40 -1.30
CA HIS A 259 3.50 6.16 -1.31
C HIS A 259 4.29 5.10 -0.57
N GLN A 260 3.89 4.74 0.65
CA GLN A 260 4.61 3.75 1.46
C GLN A 260 3.64 3.02 2.41
N GLY A 261 3.77 1.70 2.49
CA GLY A 261 2.95 0.87 3.40
C GLY A 261 1.44 0.95 3.13
N GLY A 262 1.04 1.21 1.88
CA GLY A 262 -0.36 1.39 1.49
C GLY A 262 -0.93 2.79 1.80
N PHE A 263 -0.13 3.70 2.35
CA PHE A 263 -0.55 5.07 2.64
C PHE A 263 0.03 6.06 1.62
N ASP A 264 -0.79 7.05 1.27
CA ASP A 264 -0.41 8.20 0.46
C ASP A 264 -0.29 9.44 1.35
N GLN A 265 0.92 9.97 1.46
CA GLN A 265 1.20 11.13 2.29
C GLN A 265 1.70 12.30 1.44
N LYS A 266 0.90 13.35 1.35
CA LYS A 266 1.21 14.53 0.54
C LYS A 266 2.10 15.49 1.33
N ALA A 267 3.20 15.91 0.71
CA ALA A 267 4.17 16.83 1.26
C ALA A 267 4.28 18.09 0.39
N LYS A 268 4.05 19.26 0.98
CA LYS A 268 4.07 20.54 0.25
C LYS A 268 5.51 20.98 0.01
N LYS A 269 5.83 21.46 -1.20
CA LYS A 269 7.15 22.08 -1.46
C LYS A 269 7.24 23.40 -0.69
N ILE A 270 8.30 23.57 0.10
CA ILE A 270 8.55 24.77 0.92
C ILE A 270 9.83 25.51 0.52
N LYS A 271 10.74 24.83 -0.17
CA LYS A 271 11.99 25.38 -0.71
C LYS A 271 12.31 24.72 -2.03
#